data_AF-A0A430K0C8-F1
#
_entry.id   AF-A0A430K0C8-F1
#
_cell.length_a   1.000
_cell.length_b   1.000
_cell.length_c   1.000
_cell.angle_alpha   90.00
_cell.angle_beta   90.00
_cell.angle_gamma   90.00
#
_symmetry.space_group_name_H-M   'P 1'
#
loop_
_entity.id
_entity.type
_entity.pdbx_description
1 polymer ?
#
loop_
_entity_poly.entity_id
_entity_poly.type
_entity_poly.pdbx_seq_one_letter_code
_entity_poly.pdbx_strand_id
1 'polypeptide(L)' 'GQTTDIIKRLKRHNLGIVPSTKSGTPWKLVLQLEVLSRSEAVILERRIKKRGAKRFIDDHFGV' A
#
# COMPACT_ATOMS: atom_id res chain seq x y z
N GLY A 1 2.14 2.43 1.31
CA GLY A 1 1.67 3.18 2.48
C GLY A 1 1.53 2.20 3.61
N GLN A 2 1.84 2.61 4.83
CA GLN A 2 1.69 1.79 6.02
C GLN A 2 0.40 2.10 6.81
N THR A 3 -0.09 1.13 7.56
CA THR A 3 -1.18 1.30 8.52
C THR A 3 -1.23 0.15 9.50
N THR A 4 -1.81 0.39 10.67
CA THR A 4 -2.13 -0.64 11.66
C THR A 4 -3.46 -1.33 11.38
N ASP A 5 -4.36 -0.69 10.62
CA ASP A 5 -5.68 -1.21 10.29
C ASP A 5 -5.97 -1.01 8.80
N ILE A 6 -5.81 -2.09 8.04
CA ILE A 6 -5.99 -2.09 6.59
C ILE A 6 -7.45 -1.90 6.17
N ILE A 7 -8.39 -2.44 6.96
CA ILE A 7 -9.83 -2.39 6.65
C ILE A 7 -10.31 -0.95 6.75
N LYS A 8 -10.01 -0.29 7.86
CA LYS A 8 -10.37 1.12 8.07
C LYS A 8 -9.71 2.02 7.03
N ARG A 9 -8.45 1.74 6.67
CA ARG A 9 -7.74 2.50 5.63
C ARG A 9 -8.39 2.35 4.27
N LEU A 10 -8.69 1.12 3.83
CA LEU A 10 -9.30 0.85 2.53
C LEU A 10 -10.68 1.49 2.42
N LYS A 11 -11.51 1.36 3.47
CA LYS A 11 -12.81 2.06 3.55
C LYS A 11 -12.62 3.57 3.38
N ARG A 12 -11.70 4.19 4.12
CA ARG A 12 -11.43 5.64 4.02
C ARG A 12 -10.98 6.08 2.62
N HIS A 13 -10.15 5.28 1.95
CA HIS A 13 -9.70 5.59 0.59
C HIS A 13 -10.86 5.47 -0.40
N ASN A 14 -11.70 4.43 -0.28
CA ASN A 14 -12.85 4.21 -1.14
C ASN A 14 -14.00 5.19 -0.91
N LEU A 15 -14.08 5.81 0.27
CA LEU A 15 -14.99 6.93 0.54
C LEU A 15 -14.60 8.23 -0.20
N GLY A 16 -13.42 8.30 -0.84
CA GLY A 16 -13.01 9.47 -1.62
C GLY A 16 -12.76 10.76 -0.80
N ILE A 17 -12.76 10.67 0.53
CA ILE A 17 -12.63 11.84 1.42
C ILE A 17 -11.20 12.38 1.49
N VAL A 18 -10.21 11.63 1.00
CA VAL A 18 -8.79 12.01 1.05
C VAL A 18 -8.38 12.58 -0.32
N PRO A 19 -7.93 13.85 -0.39
CA PRO A 19 -7.65 14.52 -1.67
C PRO A 19 -6.65 13.81 -2.58
N SER A 20 -5.66 13.12 -2.01
CA SER A 20 -4.62 12.42 -2.77
C SER A 20 -5.04 11.04 -3.28
N THR A 21 -6.17 10.50 -2.81
CA THR A 21 -6.64 9.15 -3.18
C THR A 21 -8.07 9.17 -3.74
N LYS A 22 -8.74 10.31 -3.75
CA LYS A 22 -10.11 10.46 -4.29
C LYS A 22 -10.22 10.18 -5.79
N SER A 23 -9.17 10.45 -6.57
CA SER A 23 -9.20 10.37 -8.04
C SER A 23 -9.08 8.94 -8.59
N GLY A 24 -8.80 7.95 -7.74
CA GLY A 24 -8.58 6.56 -8.12
C GLY A 24 -9.54 5.57 -7.50
N THR A 25 -10.66 6.02 -6.93
CA THR A 25 -11.67 5.11 -6.36
C THR A 25 -12.46 4.40 -7.46
N PRO A 26 -12.82 3.11 -7.27
CA PRO A 26 -12.54 2.27 -6.10
C PRO A 26 -11.12 1.68 -6.10
N TRP A 27 -10.42 1.82 -4.98
CA TRP A 27 -9.15 1.15 -4.73
C TRP A 27 -9.38 -0.32 -4.37
N LYS A 28 -8.56 -1.19 -4.97
CA LYS A 28 -8.47 -2.61 -4.63
C LYS A 28 -7.13 -2.87 -3.93
N LEU A 29 -7.16 -3.68 -2.89
CA LEU A 29 -5.95 -4.11 -2.19
C LEU A 29 -5.29 -5.24 -3.00
N VAL A 30 -4.09 -5.00 -3.52
CA VAL A 30 -3.33 -5.98 -4.33
C VAL A 30 -2.27 -6.70 -3.49
N LEU A 31 -1.61 -5.98 -2.59
CA LEU A 31 -0.54 -6.50 -1.75
C LEU A 31 -0.65 -5.93 -0.34
N GLN A 32 -0.55 -6.81 0.66
CA GLN A 32 -0.39 -6.48 2.07
C GLN A 32 0.77 -7.29 2.63
N LEU A 33 1.63 -6.63 3.39
CA LEU A 33 2.76 -7.25 4.08
C LEU A 33 2.70 -6.85 5.54
N GLU A 34 2.80 -7.82 6.43
CA GLU A 34 2.82 -7.61 7.88
C GLU A 34 4.27 -7.49 8.35
N VAL A 35 4.51 -6.54 9.23
CA VAL A 35 5.83 -6.28 9.83
C VAL A 35 5.65 -5.98 11.30
N LEU A 36 6.69 -6.24 12.09
CA LEU A 36 6.62 -6.14 13.55
C LEU A 36 6.78 -4.69 14.02
N SER A 37 7.50 -3.86 13.26
CA SER A 37 7.81 -2.49 13.65
C SER A 37 7.43 -1.45 12.58
N ARG A 38 7.10 -0.24 13.05
CA ARG A 38 6.90 0.91 12.15
C ARG A 38 8.16 1.21 11.33
N SER A 39 9.33 1.04 11.92
CA SER A 39 10.61 1.30 11.24
C SER A 39 10.79 0.36 10.05
N GLU A 40 10.51 -0.93 10.23
CA GLU A 40 10.50 -1.91 9.13
C GLU A 40 9.49 -1.55 8.05
N ALA A 41 8.26 -1.16 8.43
CA ALA A 41 7.24 -0.74 7.48
C ALA A 41 7.72 0.41 6.58
N VAL A 42 8.37 1.42 7.17
CA VAL A 42 8.91 2.58 6.42
C VAL A 42 10.05 2.14 5.49
N ILE A 43 10.97 1.30 5.97
CA ILE A 43 12.10 0.81 5.16
C ILE A 43 11.57 0.00 3.96
N LEU A 44 10.61 -0.89 4.21
CA LEU A 44 9.99 -1.71 3.18
C LEU A 44 9.22 -0.85 2.17
N GLU A 45 8.43 0.11 2.63
CA GLU A 45 7.71 1.04 1.75
C GLU A 45 8.67 1.83 0.86
N ARG A 46 9.80 2.31 1.40
CA ARG A 46 10.84 2.99 0.62
C ARG A 46 11.46 2.05 -0.41
N ARG A 47 11.76 0.80 -0.05
CA ARG A 47 12.32 -0.20 -0.96
C ARG A 47 11.38 -0.48 -2.13
N ILE A 48 10.10 -0.71 -1.86
CA ILE A 48 9.07 -0.95 -2.87
C ILE A 48 8.93 0.27 -3.80
N LYS A 49 8.80 1.47 -3.24
CA LYS A 49 8.66 2.70 -4.03
C LYS A 49 9.89 3.02 -4.87
N LYS A 50 11.09 2.74 -4.35
CA LYS A 50 12.35 2.94 -5.07
C LYS A 50 12.46 2.04 -6.30
N ARG A 51 12.01 0.78 -6.20
CA ARG A 51 11.98 -0.15 -7.34
C ARG A 51 10.84 0.17 -8.33
N GLY A 52 9.72 0.67 -7.80
CA GLY A 52 8.46 0.80 -8.50
C GLY A 52 7.53 -0.34 -8.10
N ALA A 53 6.32 -0.01 -7.62
CA ALA A 53 5.41 -0.98 -7.01
C ALA A 53 5.06 -2.14 -7.94
N LYS A 54 4.80 -1.87 -9.23
CA LYS A 54 4.51 -2.91 -10.23
C LYS A 54 5.69 -3.88 -10.38
N ARG A 55 6.89 -3.37 -10.70
CA ARG A 55 8.11 -4.17 -10.85
C ARG A 55 8.44 -4.98 -9.60
N PHE A 56 8.25 -4.39 -8.42
CA PHE A 56 8.48 -5.11 -7.16
C PHE A 56 7.55 -6.32 -7.02
N ILE A 57 6.26 -6.16 -7.37
CA ILE A 57 5.27 -7.23 -7.32
C ILE A 57 5.62 -8.32 -8.34
N ASP A 58 5.87 -7.94 -9.59
CA ASP A 58 6.21 -8.87 -10.66
C ASP A 58 7.47 -9.70 -10.29
N ASP A 59 8.52 -9.05 -9.77
CA ASP A 59 9.77 -9.70 -9.38
C ASP A 59 9.62 -10.68 -8.20
N HIS A 60 8.75 -10.40 -7.22
CA HIS A 60 8.63 -11.19 -5.97
C HIS A 60 7.50 -12.20 -5.99
N PHE A 61 6.45 -11.96 -6.79
CA PHE A 61 5.26 -12.80 -6.85
C PHE A 61 5.03 -13.44 -8.22
N GLY A 62 5.88 -13.15 -9.23
CA GLY A 62 5.93 -13.87 -10.50
C GLY A 62 4.65 -13.77 -11.33
N VAL A 63 4.07 -12.57 -11.41
CA VAL A 63 2.85 -12.30 -12.18
C VAL A 63 3.16 -11.93 -13.63
#